data_AF-A0A2D6TKE6-F1
#
_entry.id   AF-A0A2D6TKE6-F1
#
_cell.length_a   1.000
_cell.length_b   1.000
_cell.length_c   1.000
_cell.angle_alpha   90.00
_cell.angle_beta   90.00
_cell.angle_gamma   90.00
#
_symmetry.space_group_name_H-M   'P 1'
#
loop_
_entity.id
_entity.type
_entity.pdbx_description
1 polymer ?
#
loop_
_entity_poly.entity_id
_entity_poly.type
_entity_poly.pdbx_seq_one_letter_code
_entity_poly.pdbx_strand_id
1 'polypeptide(L)'
;MFTNLLVFFPAKKKNKEIDFNIQELTPVEWVVGCSFLINLKNFENKEIFDENFFLFFEEFDLCRRLNNNNKLIFSSSKLIVNHLGFKGSFAFDKKHMLEAIKLRNWHYLWSQFYFNKKHDGYFLAYWKGFFKIIPFFLKFIYFAFVNNDLEKNKYKYRFLGLLNSMLLKKSKFRIDF
;
A
#
# COMPACT_ATOMS: atom_id res chain seq x y z
N MET A 1 1.39 16.39 6.81
CA MET A 1 2.56 15.61 6.36
C MET A 1 2.88 16.11 4.97
N PHE A 2 4.06 16.72 4.77
CA PHE A 2 4.52 17.09 3.44
C PHE A 2 4.90 15.81 2.71
N THR A 3 4.43 15.67 1.48
CA THR A 3 4.70 14.47 0.70
C THR A 3 5.25 14.92 -0.64
N ASN A 4 6.42 14.39 -1.00
CA ASN A 4 7.09 14.75 -2.23
C ASN A 4 6.40 14.07 -3.41
N LEU A 5 6.17 14.84 -4.46
CA LEU A 5 5.54 14.36 -5.69
C LEU A 5 6.49 13.43 -6.44
N LEU A 6 5.95 12.32 -6.92
CA LEU A 6 6.68 11.40 -7.78
C LEU A 6 6.77 11.95 -9.20
N VAL A 7 7.96 11.94 -9.79
CA VAL A 7 8.18 12.27 -11.21
C VAL A 7 8.81 11.07 -11.91
N PHE A 8 8.20 10.63 -13.00
CA PHE A 8 8.70 9.55 -13.84
C PHE A 8 9.57 10.08 -15.00
N PHE A 9 10.78 9.52 -15.16
CA PHE A 9 11.59 9.68 -16.37
C PHE A 9 11.83 8.32 -17.06
N PRO A 10 12.03 8.31 -18.39
CA PRO A 10 12.18 7.08 -19.16
C PRO A 10 13.42 6.26 -18.73
N ALA A 11 13.40 4.99 -19.11
CA ALA A 11 14.45 4.01 -18.80
C ALA A 11 15.84 4.49 -19.22
N LYS A 12 16.85 3.99 -18.50
CA LYS A 12 18.28 4.15 -18.81
C LYS A 12 18.52 3.71 -20.26
N LYS A 13 18.69 4.64 -21.20
CA LYS A 13 19.44 4.33 -22.42
C LYS A 13 20.86 4.05 -21.95
N LYS A 14 21.31 2.79 -22.07
CA LYS A 14 22.75 2.46 -21.97
C LYS A 14 23.48 3.49 -22.83
N ASN A 15 24.35 4.29 -22.21
CA ASN A 15 25.28 5.24 -22.81
C ASN A 15 24.83 6.69 -23.08
N LYS A 16 23.83 7.23 -22.38
CA LYS A 16 23.78 8.70 -22.20
C LYS A 16 23.50 9.02 -20.75
N GLU A 17 24.46 9.67 -20.09
CA GLU A 17 24.17 10.48 -18.91
C GLU A 17 23.12 11.49 -19.35
N ILE A 18 21.88 11.27 -18.93
CA ILE A 18 20.83 12.25 -19.12
C ILE A 18 21.08 13.28 -18.03
N ASP A 19 21.76 14.36 -18.41
CA ASP A 19 21.90 15.57 -17.61
C ASP A 19 20.54 16.25 -17.57
N PHE A 20 19.62 15.69 -16.78
CA PHE A 20 18.53 16.51 -16.29
C PHE A 20 19.19 17.61 -15.45
N ASN A 21 18.66 18.83 -15.45
CA ASN A 21 19.09 19.83 -14.48
C ASN A 21 18.56 19.37 -13.09
N ILE A 22 19.25 18.39 -12.46
CA ILE A 22 18.80 17.45 -11.39
C ILE A 22 18.88 18.06 -10.00
N GLN A 23 19.20 19.34 -9.85
CA GLN A 23 19.42 19.90 -8.50
C GLN A 23 18.19 19.77 -7.57
N GLU A 24 17.02 19.44 -8.10
CA GLU A 24 15.73 19.42 -7.38
C GLU A 24 14.97 18.08 -7.43
N LEU A 25 15.56 17.06 -8.06
CA LEU A 25 15.00 15.72 -8.17
C LEU A 25 15.95 14.70 -7.56
N THR A 26 15.48 13.99 -6.54
CA THR A 26 16.27 12.95 -5.87
C THR A 26 15.77 11.58 -6.32
N PRO A 27 16.66 10.71 -6.85
CA PRO A 27 16.29 9.32 -7.14
C PRO A 27 15.96 8.59 -5.83
N VAL A 28 14.88 7.82 -5.83
CA VAL A 28 14.40 7.08 -4.66
C VAL A 28 13.91 5.69 -5.07
N GLU A 29 13.89 4.75 -4.14
CA GLU A 29 13.38 3.41 -4.40
C GLU A 29 11.84 3.35 -4.38
N TRP A 30 11.22 4.21 -3.58
CA TRP A 30 9.77 4.27 -3.41
C TRP A 30 9.33 5.67 -2.96
N VAL A 31 8.03 5.94 -3.11
CA VAL A 31 7.37 7.17 -2.65
C VAL A 31 6.09 6.83 -1.91
N VAL A 32 5.58 7.77 -1.12
CA VAL A 32 4.27 7.65 -0.48
C VAL A 32 3.17 7.93 -1.52
N GLY A 33 2.18 7.04 -1.61
CA GLY A 33 1.16 7.05 -2.68
C GLY A 33 0.05 8.09 -2.58
N CYS A 34 0.36 9.31 -2.14
CA CYS A 34 -0.64 10.38 -2.06
C CYS A 34 -0.78 11.21 -3.34
N SER A 35 0.27 11.28 -4.18
CA SER A 35 0.27 12.05 -5.42
C SER A 35 1.41 11.62 -6.35
N PHE A 36 1.12 11.52 -7.64
CA PHE A 36 2.06 11.03 -8.67
C PHE A 36 1.95 11.85 -9.95
N LEU A 37 3.08 12.08 -10.63
CA LEU A 37 3.15 12.49 -12.03
C LEU A 37 3.72 11.37 -12.87
N ILE A 38 2.88 10.80 -13.74
CA ILE A 38 3.19 9.61 -14.52
C ILE A 38 3.25 9.91 -16.01
N ASN A 39 4.40 9.62 -16.63
CA ASN A 39 4.52 9.63 -18.07
C ASN A 39 3.88 8.36 -18.65
N LEU A 40 2.60 8.48 -19.05
CA LEU A 40 1.80 7.38 -19.58
C LEU A 40 2.38 6.74 -20.85
N LYS A 41 3.21 7.46 -21.62
CA LYS A 41 3.87 6.89 -22.81
C LYS A 41 4.82 5.74 -22.48
N ASN A 42 5.25 5.63 -21.22
CA ASN A 42 6.11 4.53 -20.75
C ASN A 42 5.33 3.24 -20.39
N PHE A 43 4.00 3.24 -20.49
CA PHE A 43 3.14 2.11 -20.13
C PHE A 43 2.36 1.65 -21.36
N GLU A 44 2.80 0.56 -21.99
CA GLU A 44 2.27 0.06 -23.28
C GLU A 44 0.76 -0.22 -23.23
N ASN A 45 0.29 -0.89 -22.16
CA ASN A 45 -1.13 -1.22 -21.98
C ASN A 45 -1.88 -0.20 -21.10
N LYS A 46 -1.23 0.90 -20.69
CA LYS A 46 -1.74 1.88 -19.71
C LYS A 46 -2.18 1.29 -18.35
N GLU A 47 -1.90 0.01 -18.09
CA GLU A 47 -2.08 -0.64 -16.80
C GLU A 47 -1.00 -0.16 -15.82
N ILE A 48 -1.35 0.85 -15.02
CA ILE A 48 -0.43 1.44 -14.06
C ILE A 48 -0.44 0.64 -12.77
N PHE A 49 -1.61 0.41 -12.18
CA PHE A 49 -1.77 -0.27 -10.88
C PHE A 49 -2.33 -1.69 -11.07
N ASP A 50 -2.01 -2.58 -10.13
CA ASP A 50 -2.60 -3.91 -10.07
C ASP A 50 -3.97 -3.86 -9.40
N GLU A 51 -5.02 -4.14 -10.17
CA GLU A 51 -6.43 -4.07 -9.75
C GLU A 51 -6.81 -5.05 -8.63
N ASN A 52 -5.95 -6.02 -8.29
CA ASN A 52 -6.17 -6.87 -7.14
C ASN A 52 -6.02 -6.12 -5.81
N PHE A 53 -5.26 -5.03 -5.78
CA PHE A 53 -5.22 -4.14 -4.63
C PHE A 53 -6.46 -3.23 -4.63
N PHE A 54 -7.23 -3.27 -3.55
CA PHE A 54 -8.31 -2.31 -3.31
C PHE A 54 -7.84 -1.11 -2.49
N LEU A 55 -7.02 -1.36 -1.45
CA LEU A 55 -6.42 -0.33 -0.60
C LEU A 55 -5.05 -0.80 -0.12
N PHE A 56 -4.09 0.13 -0.11
CA PHE A 56 -2.71 -0.04 0.35
C PHE A 56 -1.86 -0.95 -0.53
N PHE A 57 -0.56 -0.64 -0.58
CA PHE A 57 0.48 -1.41 -1.26
C PHE A 57 0.40 -1.38 -2.79
N GLU A 58 -0.58 -0.72 -3.40
CA GLU A 58 -0.62 -0.48 -4.84
C GLU A 58 0.55 0.40 -5.30
N GLU A 59 0.95 1.37 -4.48
CA GLU A 59 2.09 2.24 -4.76
C GLU A 59 3.42 1.52 -4.60
N PHE A 60 3.53 0.67 -3.57
CA PHE A 60 4.72 -0.13 -3.34
C PHE A 60 4.89 -1.17 -4.45
N ASP A 61 3.79 -1.78 -4.91
CA ASP A 61 3.78 -2.68 -6.05
C ASP A 61 4.27 -2.00 -7.33
N LEU A 62 3.72 -0.82 -7.62
CA LEU A 62 4.12 -0.01 -8.76
C LEU A 62 5.62 0.29 -8.69
N CYS A 63 6.12 0.86 -7.59
CA CYS A 63 7.53 1.22 -7.43
C CYS A 63 8.45 0.00 -7.59
N ARG A 64 8.10 -1.14 -6.99
CA ARG A 64 8.92 -2.36 -7.09
C ARG A 64 8.95 -2.93 -8.52
N ARG A 65 7.82 -2.93 -9.24
CA ARG A 65 7.80 -3.33 -10.67
C ARG A 65 8.65 -2.42 -11.54
N LEU A 66 8.65 -1.12 -11.26
CA LEU A 66 9.43 -0.14 -12.02
C LEU A 66 10.93 -0.31 -11.78
N ASN A 67 11.35 -0.46 -10.52
CA ASN A 67 12.74 -0.72 -10.17
C ASN A 67 13.25 -2.02 -10.82
N ASN A 68 12.45 -3.10 -10.76
CA ASN A 68 12.79 -4.38 -11.40
C ASN A 68 12.92 -4.26 -12.92
N ASN A 69 12.22 -3.30 -13.54
CA ASN A 69 12.29 -3.00 -14.96
C ASN A 69 13.31 -1.88 -15.30
N ASN A 70 14.23 -1.56 -14.38
CA ASN A 70 15.26 -0.53 -14.54
C ASN A 70 14.68 0.86 -14.91
N LYS A 71 13.48 1.17 -14.45
CA LYS A 71 12.86 2.50 -14.54
C LYS A 71 13.26 3.32 -13.33
N LEU A 72 13.30 4.64 -13.50
CA LEU A 72 13.71 5.56 -12.44
C LEU A 72 12.51 6.20 -11.77
N ILE A 73 12.59 6.33 -10.45
CA ILE A 73 11.60 6.98 -9.61
C ILE A 73 12.29 8.17 -8.93
N PHE A 74 11.64 9.33 -8.97
CA PHE A 74 12.19 10.55 -8.39
C PHE A 74 11.19 11.19 -7.43
N SER A 75 11.74 11.84 -6.41
CA SER A 75 11.05 12.73 -5.49
C SER A 75 11.54 14.16 -5.74
N SER A 76 10.64 15.14 -5.77
CA SER A 76 11.02 16.55 -5.89
C SER A 76 10.89 17.31 -4.56
N SER A 77 11.86 18.17 -4.27
CA SER A 77 11.80 19.11 -3.13
C SER A 77 10.96 20.37 -3.43
N LYS A 78 10.66 20.65 -4.71
CA LYS A 78 9.83 21.81 -5.11
C LYS A 78 8.36 21.46 -5.32
N LEU A 79 8.07 20.23 -5.71
CA LEU A 79 6.69 19.78 -5.96
C LEU A 79 6.09 19.24 -4.67
N ILE A 80 5.62 20.16 -3.83
CA ILE A 80 5.10 19.88 -2.49
C ILE A 80 3.59 19.71 -2.54
N VAL A 81 3.11 18.56 -2.08
CA VAL A 81 1.68 18.30 -1.90
C VAL A 81 1.34 18.22 -0.41
N ASN A 82 0.38 19.05 0.00
CA ASN A 82 -0.14 19.05 1.36
C ASN A 82 -1.24 17.99 1.49
N HIS A 83 -0.88 16.82 2.04
CA HIS A 83 -1.83 15.75 2.27
C HIS A 83 -2.54 15.93 3.63
N LEU A 84 -3.84 16.21 3.56
CA LEU A 84 -4.71 16.32 4.73
C LEU A 84 -5.26 14.94 5.12
N GLY A 85 -4.41 14.16 5.79
CA GLY A 85 -4.72 12.77 6.18
C GLY A 85 -6.11 12.63 6.82
N PHE A 86 -6.83 11.57 6.43
CA PHE A 86 -8.17 11.20 6.88
C PHE A 86 -9.32 12.17 6.55
N LYS A 87 -9.05 13.45 6.25
CA LYS A 87 -10.11 14.47 6.04
C LYS A 87 -10.99 14.22 4.81
N GLY A 88 -10.46 13.57 3.78
CA GLY A 88 -11.22 13.19 2.58
C GLY A 88 -11.89 11.81 2.67
N SER A 89 -11.76 11.12 3.80
CA SER A 89 -12.34 9.77 3.98
C SER A 89 -13.57 9.82 4.86
N PHE A 90 -14.48 8.86 4.70
CA PHE A 90 -15.62 8.69 5.63
C PHE A 90 -15.16 8.44 7.08
N ALA A 91 -13.89 8.08 7.29
CA ALA A 91 -13.28 7.94 8.61
C ALA A 91 -13.15 9.27 9.38
N PHE A 92 -13.36 10.41 8.73
CA PHE A 92 -13.38 11.72 9.40
C PHE A 92 -14.59 11.84 10.34
N ASP A 93 -15.73 11.27 9.96
CA ASP A 93 -16.91 11.22 10.82
C ASP A 93 -16.76 10.14 11.89
N LYS A 94 -16.87 10.55 13.17
CA LYS A 94 -16.84 9.64 14.31
C LYS A 94 -17.90 8.54 14.23
N LYS A 95 -19.05 8.81 13.60
CA LYS A 95 -20.12 7.81 13.37
C LYS A 95 -19.63 6.60 12.59
N HIS A 96 -18.69 6.81 11.66
CA HIS A 96 -18.16 5.75 10.79
C HIS A 96 -16.77 5.25 11.20
N MET A 97 -16.26 5.69 12.37
CA MET A 97 -14.93 5.33 12.85
C MET A 97 -14.73 3.81 12.94
N LEU A 98 -15.72 3.07 13.45
CA LEU A 98 -15.61 1.62 13.59
C LEU A 98 -15.51 0.93 12.22
N GLU A 99 -16.36 1.31 11.27
CA GLU A 99 -16.31 0.77 9.90
C GLU A 99 -14.99 1.09 9.22
N ALA A 100 -14.47 2.31 9.39
CA ALA A 100 -13.16 2.70 8.87
C ALA A 100 -12.03 1.84 9.45
N ILE A 101 -12.09 1.52 10.75
CA ILE A 101 -11.13 0.62 11.41
C ILE A 101 -11.23 -0.78 10.81
N LYS A 102 -12.43 -1.32 10.60
CA LYS A 102 -12.64 -2.63 9.99
C LYS A 102 -12.05 -2.69 8.58
N LEU A 103 -12.44 -1.75 7.71
CA LEU A 103 -11.99 -1.68 6.32
C LEU A 103 -10.47 -1.54 6.22
N ARG A 104 -9.90 -0.56 6.93
CA ARG A 104 -8.45 -0.31 6.91
C ARG A 104 -7.66 -1.52 7.36
N ASN A 105 -8.01 -2.12 8.50
CA ASN A 105 -7.22 -3.22 9.05
C ASN A 105 -7.35 -4.51 8.25
N TRP A 106 -8.53 -4.77 7.67
CA TRP A 106 -8.72 -5.90 6.78
C TRP A 106 -7.85 -5.77 5.53
N HIS A 107 -7.97 -4.64 4.83
CA HIS A 107 -7.24 -4.42 3.57
C HIS A 107 -5.75 -4.27 3.77
N TYR A 108 -5.30 -3.58 4.83
CA TYR A 108 -3.87 -3.41 5.06
C TYR A 108 -3.13 -4.76 5.21
N LEU A 109 -3.68 -5.70 6.00
CA LEU A 109 -3.05 -7.02 6.15
C LEU A 109 -3.26 -7.91 4.92
N TRP A 110 -4.41 -7.81 4.24
CA TRP A 110 -4.64 -8.54 3.00
C TRP A 110 -3.64 -8.13 1.92
N SER A 111 -3.49 -6.82 1.69
CA SER A 111 -2.61 -6.23 0.69
C SER A 111 -1.14 -6.44 1.02
N GLN A 112 -0.75 -6.33 2.30
CA GLN A 112 0.63 -6.63 2.72
C GLN A 112 1.02 -8.08 2.38
N PHE A 113 0.15 -9.05 2.63
CA PHE A 113 0.43 -10.45 2.29
C PHE A 113 0.49 -10.64 0.78
N TYR A 114 -0.48 -10.08 0.03
CA TYR A 114 -0.54 -10.18 -1.42
C TYR A 114 0.71 -9.58 -2.09
N PHE A 115 1.17 -8.40 -1.64
CA PHE A 115 2.42 -7.79 -2.07
C PHE A 115 3.64 -8.71 -1.83
N ASN A 116 3.80 -9.23 -0.60
CA ASN A 116 4.90 -10.15 -0.29
C ASN A 116 4.83 -11.42 -1.15
N LYS A 117 3.63 -12.00 -1.34
CA LYS A 117 3.44 -13.16 -2.20
C LYS A 117 3.88 -12.85 -3.64
N LYS A 118 3.46 -11.70 -4.18
CA LYS A 118 3.70 -11.30 -5.56
C LYS A 118 5.19 -11.09 -5.85
N HIS A 119 5.93 -10.53 -4.90
CA HIS A 119 7.32 -10.11 -5.14
C HIS A 119 8.39 -10.98 -4.47
N ASP A 120 8.07 -11.66 -3.37
CA ASP A 120 9.01 -12.55 -2.65
C ASP A 120 8.62 -14.05 -2.81
N GLY A 121 7.47 -14.35 -3.42
CA GLY A 121 6.95 -15.70 -3.58
C GLY A 121 6.06 -16.17 -2.43
N TYR A 122 5.22 -17.16 -2.72
CA TYR A 122 4.17 -17.62 -1.79
C TYR A 122 4.75 -18.24 -0.51
N PHE A 123 5.81 -19.05 -0.59
CA PHE A 123 6.39 -19.71 0.57
C PHE A 123 6.91 -18.71 1.62
N LEU A 124 7.71 -17.74 1.20
CA LEU A 124 8.23 -16.70 2.10
C LEU A 124 7.11 -15.82 2.66
N ALA A 125 6.13 -15.47 1.84
CA ALA A 125 4.96 -14.71 2.29
C ALA A 125 4.14 -15.50 3.32
N TYR A 126 3.90 -16.79 3.08
CA TYR A 126 3.19 -17.69 3.98
C TYR A 126 3.91 -17.81 5.32
N TRP A 127 5.22 -18.03 5.30
CA TRP A 127 6.05 -18.10 6.51
C TRP A 127 5.96 -16.79 7.33
N LYS A 128 6.14 -15.63 6.68
CA LYS A 128 5.98 -14.31 7.31
C LYS A 128 4.55 -14.10 7.86
N GLY A 129 3.53 -14.58 7.14
CA GLY A 129 2.12 -14.50 7.53
C GLY A 129 1.79 -15.38 8.73
N PHE A 130 2.34 -16.60 8.78
CA PHE A 130 2.09 -17.58 9.83
C PHE A 130 2.52 -17.07 11.21
N PHE A 131 3.71 -16.47 11.33
CA PHE A 131 4.13 -15.88 12.62
C PHE A 131 3.34 -14.61 12.99
N LYS A 132 2.77 -13.90 12.01
CA LYS A 132 1.95 -12.70 12.25
C LYS A 132 0.51 -13.02 12.63
N ILE A 133 -0.08 -14.10 12.11
CA ILE A 133 -1.52 -14.37 12.30
C ILE A 133 -1.84 -14.81 13.74
N ILE A 134 -0.93 -15.55 14.39
CA ILE A 134 -1.07 -16.04 15.76
C ILE A 134 -1.26 -14.89 16.77
N PRO A 135 -0.37 -13.88 16.87
CA PRO A 135 -0.55 -12.78 17.81
C PRO A 135 -1.78 -11.92 17.51
N PHE A 136 -2.24 -11.83 16.26
CA PHE A 136 -3.50 -11.14 15.97
C PHE A 136 -4.72 -11.89 16.51
N PHE A 137 -4.73 -13.22 16.40
CA PHE A 137 -5.79 -14.05 16.97
C PHE A 137 -5.82 -13.98 18.50
N LEU A 138 -4.66 -14.12 19.15
CA LEU A 138 -4.54 -14.03 20.61
C LEU A 138 -4.98 -12.65 21.13
N LYS A 139 -4.57 -11.56 20.46
CA LYS A 139 -5.01 -10.21 20.82
C LYS A 139 -6.50 -10.01 20.59
N PHE A 140 -7.07 -10.56 19.52
CA PHE A 140 -8.52 -10.52 19.31
C PHE A 140 -9.27 -11.16 20.50
N ILE A 141 -8.84 -12.34 20.96
CA ILE A 141 -9.42 -13.01 22.13
C ILE A 141 -9.24 -12.15 23.39
N TYR A 142 -8.02 -11.68 23.65
CA TYR A 142 -7.72 -10.84 24.81
C TYR A 142 -8.62 -9.60 24.90
N PHE A 143 -8.75 -8.84 23.81
CA PHE A 143 -9.58 -7.64 23.79
C PHE A 143 -11.08 -7.95 23.79
N ALA A 144 -11.49 -9.17 23.42
CA ALA A 144 -12.86 -9.64 23.66
C ALA A 144 -13.12 -9.84 25.16
N PHE A 145 -12.17 -10.41 25.92
CA PHE A 145 -12.31 -10.57 27.37
C PHE A 145 -12.30 -9.24 28.14
N VAL A 146 -11.46 -8.28 27.72
CA VAL A 146 -11.37 -6.95 28.37
C VAL A 146 -12.49 -6.00 27.90
N ASN A 147 -13.43 -6.47 27.06
CA ASN A 147 -14.54 -5.68 26.51
C ASN A 147 -14.10 -4.37 25.81
N ASN A 148 -12.94 -4.37 25.14
CA ASN A 148 -12.48 -3.23 24.36
C ASN A 148 -12.87 -3.41 22.89
N ASP A 149 -14.03 -2.90 22.51
CA ASP A 149 -14.60 -3.10 21.18
C ASP A 149 -13.73 -2.58 20.03
N LEU A 150 -13.03 -1.46 20.25
CA LEU A 150 -12.22 -0.83 19.21
C LEU A 150 -11.00 -1.69 18.89
N GLU A 151 -10.22 -2.08 19.90
CA GLU A 151 -9.05 -2.95 19.71
C GLU A 151 -9.48 -4.37 19.30
N LYS A 152 -10.58 -4.89 19.86
CA LYS A 152 -11.17 -6.17 19.43
C LYS A 152 -11.43 -6.19 17.93
N ASN A 153 -12.13 -5.18 17.39
CA ASN A 153 -12.41 -5.11 15.96
C ASN A 153 -11.14 -4.91 15.15
N LYS A 154 -10.22 -4.03 15.57
CA LYS A 154 -8.93 -3.87 14.89
C LYS A 154 -8.20 -5.20 14.71
N TYR A 155 -7.99 -5.99 15.78
CA TYR A 155 -7.28 -7.27 15.66
C TYR A 155 -8.09 -8.36 14.95
N LYS A 156 -9.42 -8.40 15.14
CA LYS A 156 -10.32 -9.29 14.38
C LYS A 156 -10.15 -9.08 12.88
N TYR A 157 -10.19 -7.83 12.41
CA TYR A 157 -10.12 -7.54 10.98
C TYR A 157 -8.70 -7.66 10.41
N ARG A 158 -7.64 -7.43 11.21
CA ARG A 158 -6.26 -7.81 10.83
C ARG A 158 -6.13 -9.31 10.59
N PHE A 159 -6.64 -10.12 11.52
CA PHE A 159 -6.65 -11.57 11.43
C PHE A 159 -7.41 -12.04 10.18
N LEU A 160 -8.65 -11.56 10.00
CA LEU A 160 -9.49 -11.94 8.86
C LEU A 160 -8.88 -11.54 7.51
N GLY A 161 -8.32 -10.33 7.41
CA GLY A 161 -7.66 -9.86 6.20
C GLY A 161 -6.46 -10.72 5.81
N LEU A 162 -5.57 -10.98 6.79
CA LEU A 162 -4.41 -11.85 6.59
C LEU A 162 -4.82 -13.28 6.21
N LEU A 163 -5.77 -13.88 6.94
CA LEU A 163 -6.26 -15.24 6.69
C LEU A 163 -6.82 -15.38 5.28
N ASN A 164 -7.65 -14.43 4.82
CA ASN A 164 -8.23 -14.49 3.48
C ASN A 164 -7.15 -14.41 2.39
N SER A 165 -6.14 -13.55 2.57
CA SER A 165 -5.03 -13.42 1.62
C SER A 165 -4.14 -14.68 1.60
N MET A 166 -3.86 -15.28 2.76
CA MET A 166 -3.14 -16.56 2.88
C MET A 166 -3.87 -17.71 2.18
N LEU A 167 -5.21 -17.74 2.29
CA LEU A 167 -6.09 -18.68 1.59
C LEU A 167 -6.37 -18.31 0.12
N LEU A 168 -5.63 -17.33 -0.43
CA LEU A 168 -5.72 -16.90 -1.82
C LEU A 168 -7.10 -16.37 -2.24
N LYS A 169 -7.90 -15.89 -1.29
CA LYS A 169 -9.20 -15.26 -1.57
C LYS A 169 -9.01 -13.80 -2.00
N LYS A 170 -9.85 -13.34 -2.93
CA LYS A 170 -9.85 -11.95 -3.42
C LYS A 170 -10.11 -10.93 -2.30
N SER A 171 -9.63 -9.70 -2.54
CA SER A 171 -9.84 -8.54 -1.66
C SER A 171 -11.30 -8.05 -1.66
N LYS A 172 -12.19 -8.81 -1.00
CA LYS A 172 -13.65 -8.64 -1.13
C LYS A 172 -14.36 -7.87 -0.01
N PHE A 173 -13.68 -7.54 1.08
CA PHE A 173 -14.34 -6.86 2.20
C PHE A 173 -14.75 -5.44 1.80
N ARG A 174 -16.03 -5.10 1.97
CA ARG A 174 -16.60 -3.78 1.70
C ARG A 174 -17.49 -3.39 2.88
N ILE A 175 -17.73 -2.09 3.04
CA ILE A 175 -18.71 -1.56 3.99
C ILE A 175 -19.93 -1.16 3.17
N ASP A 176 -21.10 -1.53 3.66
CA ASP A 176 -22.37 -1.04 3.15
C ASP A 176 -22.82 0.12 4.05
N PHE A 177 -23.20 1.24 3.44
CA PHE A 177 -23.67 2.45 4.13
C PHE A 177 -25.19 2.57 4.05
#